data_AF-A0A8T4C849-F1
#
_entry.id   AF-A0A8T4C849-F1
#
_cell.length_a   1.000
_cell.length_b   1.000
_cell.length_c   1.000
_cell.angle_alpha   90.00
_cell.angle_beta   90.00
_cell.angle_gamma   90.00
#
_symmetry.space_group_name_H-M   'P 1'
#
loop_
_entity.id
_entity.type
_entity.pdbx_description
1 polymer ?
#
loop_
_entity_poly.entity_id
_entity_poly.type
_entity_poly.pdbx_seq_one_letter_code
_entity_poly.pdbx_strand_id
1 'polypeptide(L)'
;MARESRDDAGEAMRSRGQLAALAASCLLLSLVAGMLPDGTVPAAYRTGGWIFFAVMALGVMYFAFPHTWIYALWLGGIWGATVIGLQLILLGGERLFQRYWAAAGIGLLMELAALFLVYTLILRIRVARTVLESRAPLGLWLLAVVSFFLLAVISGAGLALWSSGGSTAALGVYGATEALLALATVYICWAPEEAVWARRERAPAPGVAVADTVQAGLLKIVGPRREPPAPEKCPSCGARLGRGRLRCPSCGQHSEHPWCAVSESFVVACPSCRSPTLSVEGKCIACGAPVSGILCPSCKKTSPAREWRQAG
;
A
#
# COMPACT_ATOMS: atom_id res chain seq x y z
N MET A 1 20.63 -25.36 11.63
CA MET A 1 20.17 -23.95 11.57
C MET A 1 19.49 -23.56 10.26
N ALA A 2 20.12 -23.62 9.07
CA ALA A 2 19.44 -23.22 7.82
C ALA A 2 18.35 -24.19 7.29
N ARG A 3 18.31 -25.45 7.77
CA ARG A 3 17.25 -26.41 7.45
C ARG A 3 16.00 -26.23 8.32
N GLU A 4 16.16 -26.02 9.63
CA GLU A 4 15.05 -25.73 10.56
C GLU A 4 14.25 -24.49 10.14
N SER A 5 14.91 -23.40 9.73
CA SER A 5 14.17 -22.18 9.36
C SER A 5 13.35 -22.30 8.08
N ARG A 6 13.55 -23.36 7.29
CA ARG A 6 12.81 -23.59 6.03
C ARG A 6 11.51 -24.35 6.28
N ASP A 7 11.50 -25.23 7.27
CA ASP A 7 10.34 -26.05 7.63
C ASP A 7 9.29 -25.18 8.36
N ASP A 8 9.73 -24.32 9.28
CA ASP A 8 8.86 -23.37 10.00
C ASP A 8 8.11 -22.41 9.06
N ALA A 9 8.80 -21.92 8.02
CA ALA A 9 8.22 -21.01 7.04
C ALA A 9 7.16 -21.69 6.16
N GLY A 10 7.33 -22.99 5.89
CA GLY A 10 6.36 -23.80 5.14
C GLY A 10 5.08 -24.07 5.94
N GLU A 11 5.21 -24.33 7.24
CA GLU A 11 4.07 -24.55 8.13
C GLU A 11 3.25 -23.27 8.35
N ALA A 12 3.91 -22.14 8.56
CA ALA A 12 3.24 -20.84 8.68
C ALA A 12 2.49 -20.43 7.40
N MET A 13 2.99 -20.83 6.23
CA MET A 13 2.31 -20.55 4.95
C MET A 13 1.09 -21.45 4.74
N ARG A 14 1.18 -22.73 5.12
CA ARG A 14 0.03 -23.66 5.09
C ARG A 14 -1.07 -23.22 6.05
N SER A 15 -0.71 -22.77 7.24
CA SER A 15 -1.70 -22.30 8.23
C SER A 15 -2.45 -21.05 7.74
N ARG A 16 -1.76 -20.08 7.12
CA ARG A 16 -2.41 -18.90 6.53
C ARG A 16 -3.36 -19.26 5.37
N GLY A 17 -2.96 -20.19 4.51
CA GLY A 17 -3.82 -20.69 3.43
C GLY A 17 -5.09 -21.36 3.95
N GLN A 18 -4.97 -22.16 5.01
CA GLN A 18 -6.12 -22.79 5.68
C GLN A 18 -7.06 -21.75 6.31
N LEU A 19 -6.51 -20.72 6.96
CA LEU A 19 -7.31 -19.64 7.54
C LEU A 19 -8.03 -18.82 6.46
N ALA A 20 -7.39 -18.57 5.31
CA ALA A 20 -8.03 -17.91 4.17
C ALA A 20 -9.22 -18.73 3.63
N ALA A 21 -9.05 -20.04 3.47
CA ALA A 21 -10.11 -20.94 3.05
C ALA A 21 -11.27 -21.00 4.07
N LEU A 22 -10.93 -20.98 5.37
CA LEU A 22 -11.93 -20.92 6.45
C LEU A 22 -12.73 -19.61 6.39
N ALA A 23 -12.07 -18.46 6.21
CA ALA A 23 -12.74 -17.17 6.06
C ALA A 23 -13.70 -17.16 4.86
N ALA A 24 -13.26 -17.68 3.70
CA ALA A 24 -14.11 -17.82 2.52
C ALA A 24 -15.33 -18.72 2.80
N SER A 25 -15.11 -19.85 3.49
CA SER A 25 -16.17 -20.78 3.87
C SER A 25 -17.20 -20.12 4.79
N CYS A 26 -16.75 -19.33 5.78
CA CYS A 26 -17.65 -18.56 6.65
C CYS A 26 -18.47 -17.52 5.86
N LEU A 27 -17.86 -16.80 4.90
CA LEU A 27 -18.62 -15.86 4.06
C LEU A 27 -19.66 -16.56 3.17
N LEU A 28 -19.32 -17.73 2.60
CA LEU A 28 -20.26 -18.52 1.82
C LEU A 28 -21.40 -19.08 2.69
N LEU A 29 -21.11 -19.52 3.92
CA LEU A 29 -22.13 -19.94 4.87
C LEU A 29 -23.04 -18.78 5.30
N SER A 30 -22.47 -17.57 5.46
CA SER A 30 -23.24 -16.35 5.67
C SER A 30 -24.24 -16.11 4.53
N LEU A 31 -23.77 -16.20 3.28
CA LEU A 31 -24.63 -16.07 2.10
C LEU A 31 -25.73 -17.14 2.06
N VAL A 32 -25.38 -18.42 2.25
CA VAL A 32 -26.35 -19.52 2.27
C VAL A 32 -27.40 -19.30 3.35
N ALA A 33 -26.98 -18.89 4.55
CA ALA A 33 -27.91 -18.54 5.62
C ALA A 33 -28.82 -17.39 5.21
N GLY A 34 -28.30 -16.33 4.60
CA GLY A 34 -29.08 -15.19 4.11
C GLY A 34 -30.08 -15.54 3.01
N MET A 35 -29.79 -16.54 2.17
CA MET A 35 -30.63 -16.95 1.04
C MET A 35 -31.71 -18.00 1.41
N LEU A 36 -31.80 -18.44 2.66
CA LEU A 36 -32.81 -19.42 3.05
C LEU A 36 -34.24 -18.88 2.82
N PRO A 37 -35.15 -19.66 2.20
CA PRO A 37 -36.50 -19.22 1.88
C PRO A 37 -37.29 -18.84 3.12
N ASP A 38 -38.12 -17.80 3.00
CA ASP A 38 -39.11 -17.47 4.02
C ASP A 38 -39.98 -18.71 4.32
N GLY A 39 -40.12 -19.05 5.60
CA GLY A 39 -40.96 -20.17 6.07
C GLY A 39 -40.23 -21.49 6.34
N THR A 40 -39.01 -21.69 5.82
CA THR A 40 -38.20 -22.89 6.14
C THR A 40 -37.54 -22.79 7.52
N VAL A 41 -37.12 -21.58 7.90
CA VAL A 41 -36.43 -21.29 9.15
C VAL A 41 -36.95 -19.94 9.68
N PRO A 42 -37.15 -19.75 11.00
CA PRO A 42 -37.59 -18.46 11.53
C PRO A 42 -36.61 -17.34 11.16
N ALA A 43 -37.13 -16.16 10.84
CA ALA A 43 -36.34 -15.01 10.36
C ALA A 43 -35.17 -14.65 11.29
N ALA A 44 -35.34 -14.81 12.61
CA ALA A 44 -34.29 -14.57 13.60
C ALA A 44 -33.05 -15.47 13.39
N TYR A 45 -33.25 -16.75 13.04
CA TYR A 45 -32.14 -17.66 12.76
C TYR A 45 -31.51 -17.40 11.40
N ARG A 46 -32.29 -16.98 10.41
CA ARG A 46 -31.78 -16.60 9.09
C ARG A 46 -30.85 -15.39 9.19
N THR A 47 -31.35 -14.29 9.73
CA THR A 47 -30.59 -13.05 9.91
C THR A 47 -29.47 -13.24 10.93
N GLY A 48 -29.73 -13.98 12.01
CA GLY A 48 -28.73 -14.31 13.02
C GLY A 48 -27.58 -15.14 12.45
N GLY A 49 -27.87 -16.16 11.64
CA GLY A 49 -26.86 -16.97 10.95
C GLY A 49 -26.05 -16.15 9.95
N TRP A 50 -26.72 -15.34 9.13
CA TRP A 50 -26.07 -14.41 8.20
C TRP A 50 -25.05 -13.51 8.92
N ILE A 51 -25.45 -12.84 10.00
CA ILE A 51 -24.57 -11.96 10.79
C ILE A 51 -23.47 -12.76 11.49
N PHE A 52 -23.83 -13.87 12.14
CA PHE A 52 -22.88 -14.69 12.91
C PHE A 52 -21.72 -15.17 12.03
N PHE A 53 -22.02 -15.75 10.87
CA PHE A 53 -21.00 -16.25 9.95
C PHE A 53 -20.18 -15.11 9.33
N ALA A 54 -20.77 -13.94 9.07
CA ALA A 54 -20.04 -12.77 8.59
C ALA A 54 -19.05 -12.25 9.66
N VAL A 55 -19.47 -12.15 10.92
CA VAL A 55 -18.60 -11.75 12.04
C VAL A 55 -17.50 -12.79 12.26
N MET A 56 -17.82 -14.08 12.16
CA MET A 56 -16.83 -15.15 12.24
C MET A 56 -15.80 -15.05 11.12
N ALA A 57 -16.23 -14.81 9.88
CA ALA A 57 -15.32 -14.58 8.76
C ALA A 57 -14.38 -13.40 9.03
N LEU A 58 -14.92 -12.27 9.51
CA LEU A 58 -14.11 -11.10 9.87
C LEU A 58 -13.09 -11.42 10.97
N GLY A 59 -13.49 -12.18 12.00
CA GLY A 59 -12.59 -12.64 13.06
C GLY A 59 -11.46 -13.54 12.52
N VAL A 60 -11.78 -14.49 11.64
CA VAL A 60 -10.77 -15.32 10.98
C VAL A 60 -9.83 -14.46 10.12
N MET A 61 -10.36 -13.49 9.38
CA MET A 61 -9.56 -12.55 8.59
C MET A 61 -8.66 -11.65 9.44
N TYR A 62 -9.10 -11.24 10.63
CA TYR A 62 -8.29 -10.47 11.58
C TYR A 62 -7.04 -11.25 11.99
N PHE A 63 -7.18 -12.55 12.28
CA PHE A 63 -6.04 -13.40 12.61
C PHE A 63 -5.20 -13.81 11.40
N ALA A 64 -5.85 -14.06 10.25
CA ALA A 64 -5.16 -14.48 9.03
C ALA A 64 -4.34 -13.35 8.39
N PHE A 65 -4.84 -12.12 8.43
CA PHE A 65 -4.32 -10.96 7.71
C PHE A 65 -4.19 -9.73 8.61
N PRO A 66 -3.29 -9.75 9.62
CA PRO A 66 -3.23 -8.72 10.66
C PRO A 66 -2.96 -7.29 10.12
N HIS A 67 -2.31 -7.15 8.97
CA HIS A 67 -2.03 -5.83 8.38
C HIS A 67 -3.12 -5.35 7.42
N THR A 68 -3.88 -6.27 6.80
CA THR A 68 -4.82 -5.96 5.72
C THR A 68 -6.28 -6.28 6.05
N TRP A 69 -6.60 -6.85 7.22
CA TRP A 69 -7.99 -7.15 7.62
C TRP A 69 -8.90 -5.92 7.58
N ILE A 70 -8.35 -4.72 7.82
CA ILE A 70 -9.12 -3.47 7.73
C ILE A 70 -9.69 -3.25 6.32
N TYR A 71 -9.07 -3.82 5.28
CA TYR A 71 -9.62 -3.77 3.92
C TYR A 71 -10.93 -4.54 3.82
N ALA A 72 -11.14 -5.60 4.61
CA ALA A 72 -12.41 -6.31 4.66
C ALA A 72 -13.55 -5.39 5.14
N LEU A 73 -13.29 -4.53 6.14
CA LEU A 73 -14.27 -3.52 6.58
C LEU A 73 -14.57 -2.50 5.47
N TRP A 74 -13.55 -2.08 4.73
CA TRP A 74 -13.72 -1.15 3.60
C TRP A 74 -14.53 -1.77 2.47
N LEU A 75 -14.26 -3.03 2.15
CA LEU A 75 -15.03 -3.80 1.15
C LEU A 75 -16.47 -4.01 1.60
N GLY A 76 -16.71 -4.28 2.89
CA GLY A 76 -18.05 -4.31 3.46
C GLY A 76 -18.77 -2.95 3.35
N GLY A 77 -18.04 -1.84 3.56
CA GLY A 77 -18.55 -0.49 3.34
C GLY A 77 -18.90 -0.20 1.89
N ILE A 78 -18.05 -0.60 0.94
CA ILE A 78 -18.31 -0.49 -0.51
C ILE A 78 -19.55 -1.30 -0.88
N TRP A 79 -19.60 -2.57 -0.47
CA TRP A 79 -20.75 -3.45 -0.71
C TRP A 79 -22.04 -2.88 -0.14
N GLY A 80 -22.04 -2.48 1.14
CA GLY A 80 -23.23 -1.93 1.79
C GLY A 80 -23.69 -0.63 1.15
N ALA A 81 -22.77 0.27 0.81
CA ALA A 81 -23.09 1.52 0.14
C ALA A 81 -23.71 1.27 -1.25
N THR A 82 -23.14 0.36 -2.04
CA THR A 82 -23.63 0.03 -3.38
C THR A 82 -24.97 -0.73 -3.35
N VAL A 83 -25.10 -1.76 -2.50
CA VAL A 83 -26.35 -2.52 -2.42
C VAL A 83 -27.49 -1.64 -1.93
N ILE A 84 -27.31 -0.91 -0.82
CA ILE A 84 -28.35 -0.02 -0.29
C ILE A 84 -28.63 1.13 -1.26
N GLY A 85 -27.59 1.70 -1.89
CA GLY A 85 -27.71 2.77 -2.89
C GLY A 85 -28.59 2.34 -4.06
N LEU A 86 -28.32 1.17 -4.64
CA LEU A 86 -29.12 0.59 -5.72
C LEU A 86 -30.56 0.26 -5.28
N GLN A 87 -30.77 -0.25 -4.08
CA GLN A 87 -32.15 -0.46 -3.57
C GLN A 87 -32.92 0.87 -3.51
N LEU A 88 -32.30 1.95 -3.05
CA LEU A 88 -32.93 3.27 -3.00
C LEU A 88 -33.21 3.86 -4.39
N ILE A 89 -32.29 3.69 -5.34
CA ILE A 89 -32.46 4.15 -6.72
C ILE A 89 -33.59 3.38 -7.42
N LEU A 90 -33.58 2.06 -7.32
CA LEU A 90 -34.46 1.20 -8.11
C LEU A 90 -35.84 0.99 -7.47
N LEU A 91 -35.96 1.02 -6.13
CA LEU A 91 -37.20 0.73 -5.42
C LEU A 91 -37.75 1.91 -4.60
N GLY A 92 -36.93 2.95 -4.38
CA GLY A 92 -37.27 4.06 -3.48
C GLY A 92 -38.50 4.87 -3.90
N GLY A 93 -38.95 4.75 -5.16
CA GLY A 93 -40.07 5.51 -5.72
C GLY A 93 -41.44 4.94 -5.45
N GLU A 94 -41.56 3.63 -5.28
CA GLU A 94 -42.86 2.97 -5.11
C GLU A 94 -43.12 2.51 -3.67
N ARG A 95 -42.09 2.31 -2.84
CA ARG A 95 -42.23 1.61 -1.56
C ARG A 95 -41.81 2.37 -0.30
N LEU A 96 -40.90 3.34 -0.38
CA LEU A 96 -40.22 3.89 0.81
C LEU A 96 -40.38 5.41 1.02
N PHE A 97 -40.52 6.20 -0.05
CA PHE A 97 -40.69 7.66 0.07
C PHE A 97 -41.75 8.17 -0.90
N GLN A 98 -42.66 9.03 -0.42
CA GLN A 98 -43.57 9.81 -1.29
C GLN A 98 -42.82 10.74 -2.28
N ARG A 99 -41.50 10.92 -2.09
CA ARG A 99 -40.62 11.74 -2.94
C ARG A 99 -39.50 10.87 -3.52
N TYR A 100 -39.82 10.14 -4.59
CA TYR A 100 -38.87 9.31 -5.34
C TYR A 100 -37.51 9.97 -5.57
N TRP A 101 -37.51 11.23 -6.00
CA TRP A 101 -36.29 11.99 -6.30
C TRP A 101 -35.34 12.14 -5.10
N ALA A 102 -35.88 12.21 -3.88
CA ALA A 102 -35.04 12.29 -2.67
C ALA A 102 -34.33 10.95 -2.41
N ALA A 103 -35.05 9.83 -2.54
CA ALA A 103 -34.47 8.49 -2.37
C ALA A 103 -33.42 8.19 -3.45
N ALA A 104 -33.72 8.51 -4.71
CA ALA A 104 -32.78 8.36 -5.81
C ALA A 104 -31.53 9.24 -5.62
N GLY A 105 -31.69 10.48 -5.14
CA GLY A 105 -30.58 11.36 -4.80
C GLY A 105 -29.67 10.80 -3.69
N ILE A 106 -30.25 10.28 -2.61
CA ILE A 106 -29.49 9.62 -1.53
C ILE A 106 -28.77 8.38 -2.06
N GLY A 107 -29.44 7.54 -2.86
CA GLY A 107 -28.83 6.36 -3.44
C GLY A 107 -27.64 6.70 -4.35
N LEU A 108 -27.75 7.74 -5.18
CA LEU A 108 -26.64 8.21 -6.01
C LEU A 108 -25.45 8.71 -5.16
N LEU A 109 -25.72 9.39 -4.05
CA LEU A 109 -24.66 9.80 -3.11
C LEU A 109 -23.96 8.59 -2.48
N MET A 110 -24.69 7.51 -2.19
CA MET A 110 -24.10 6.27 -1.69
C MET A 110 -23.21 5.59 -2.73
N GLU A 111 -23.60 5.58 -4.01
CA GLU A 111 -22.73 5.07 -5.09
C GLU A 111 -21.45 5.91 -5.25
N LEU A 112 -21.57 7.24 -5.16
CA LEU A 112 -20.40 8.13 -5.16
C LEU A 112 -19.49 7.85 -3.95
N ALA A 113 -20.06 7.58 -2.78
CA ALA A 113 -19.30 7.19 -1.60
C ALA A 113 -18.59 5.84 -1.79
N ALA A 114 -19.26 4.86 -2.40
CA ALA A 114 -18.65 3.56 -2.73
C ALA A 114 -17.46 3.72 -3.69
N LEU A 115 -17.61 4.53 -4.75
CA LEU A 115 -16.52 4.86 -5.68
C LEU A 115 -15.36 5.58 -4.98
N PHE A 116 -15.66 6.50 -4.07
CA PHE A 116 -14.65 7.19 -3.27
C PHE A 116 -13.87 6.22 -2.36
N LEU A 117 -14.55 5.24 -1.75
CA LEU A 117 -13.91 4.19 -0.96
C LEU A 117 -13.01 3.30 -1.82
N VAL A 118 -13.46 2.90 -3.01
CA VAL A 118 -12.65 2.14 -3.99
C VAL A 118 -11.39 2.92 -4.37
N TYR A 119 -11.54 4.20 -4.73
CA TYR A 119 -10.41 5.07 -5.08
C TYR A 119 -9.40 5.17 -3.93
N THR A 120 -9.90 5.36 -2.71
CA THR A 120 -9.06 5.50 -1.51
C THR A 120 -8.34 4.18 -1.17
N LEU A 121 -8.99 3.03 -1.34
CA LEU A 121 -8.37 1.71 -1.18
C LEU A 121 -7.20 1.53 -2.16
N ILE A 122 -7.39 1.91 -3.43
CA ILE A 122 -6.36 1.86 -4.46
C ILE A 122 -5.18 2.78 -4.11
N LEU A 123 -5.44 4.02 -3.67
CA LEU A 123 -4.40 4.94 -3.25
C LEU A 123 -3.58 4.39 -2.07
N ARG A 124 -4.25 3.85 -1.06
CA ARG A 124 -3.60 3.33 0.15
C ARG A 124 -2.59 2.22 -0.17
N ILE A 125 -2.93 1.33 -1.10
CA ILE A 125 -2.02 0.27 -1.54
C ILE A 125 -0.92 0.76 -2.46
N ARG A 126 -1.20 1.77 -3.31
CA ARG A 126 -0.13 2.44 -4.06
C ARG A 126 0.90 3.05 -3.11
N VAL A 127 0.46 3.74 -2.06
CA VAL A 127 1.35 4.31 -1.03
C VAL A 127 2.08 3.22 -0.26
N ALA A 128 1.39 2.16 0.18
CA ALA A 128 2.04 1.04 0.87
C ALA A 128 3.13 0.41 -0.01
N ARG A 129 2.90 0.26 -1.31
CA ARG A 129 3.87 -0.26 -2.26
C ARG A 129 5.10 0.65 -2.40
N THR A 130 4.90 1.97 -2.50
CA THR A 130 6.02 2.91 -2.60
C THR A 130 6.85 2.92 -1.33
N VAL A 131 6.21 2.78 -0.16
CA VAL A 131 6.90 2.72 1.13
C VAL A 131 7.66 1.41 1.34
N LEU A 132 7.13 0.29 0.84
CA LEU A 132 7.67 -1.06 1.11
C LEU A 132 8.55 -1.61 -0.02
N GLU A 133 8.90 -0.78 -1.02
CA GLU A 133 9.71 -1.11 -2.20
C GLU A 133 9.29 -2.43 -2.91
N SER A 134 8.02 -2.83 -2.79
CA SER A 134 7.59 -4.14 -3.28
C SER A 134 7.42 -4.13 -4.81
N ARG A 135 8.13 -5.05 -5.49
CA ARG A 135 8.03 -5.26 -6.95
C ARG A 135 6.92 -6.24 -7.35
N ALA A 136 6.05 -6.64 -6.42
CA ALA A 136 5.00 -7.61 -6.72
C ALA A 136 4.01 -7.05 -7.76
N PRO A 137 3.62 -7.85 -8.78
CA PRO A 137 2.65 -7.43 -9.78
C PRO A 137 1.26 -7.31 -9.14
N LEU A 138 0.82 -6.06 -8.91
CA LEU A 138 -0.51 -5.74 -8.36
C LEU A 138 -1.62 -5.67 -9.43
N GLY A 139 -1.33 -6.03 -10.69
CA GLY A 139 -2.30 -5.94 -11.78
C GLY A 139 -3.57 -6.75 -11.49
N LEU A 140 -3.41 -8.00 -11.04
CA LEU A 140 -4.52 -8.87 -10.66
C LEU A 140 -5.27 -8.36 -9.43
N TRP A 141 -4.57 -7.77 -8.46
CA TRP A 141 -5.19 -7.20 -7.27
C TRP A 141 -6.06 -5.97 -7.59
N LEU A 142 -5.56 -5.07 -8.44
CA LEU A 142 -6.33 -3.92 -8.92
C LEU A 142 -7.55 -4.38 -9.71
N LEU A 143 -7.38 -5.37 -10.58
CA LEU A 143 -8.48 -5.96 -11.33
C LEU A 143 -9.52 -6.59 -10.39
N ALA A 144 -9.08 -7.25 -9.32
CA ALA A 144 -9.99 -7.81 -8.31
C ALA A 144 -10.79 -6.73 -7.57
N VAL A 145 -10.18 -5.60 -7.19
CA VAL A 145 -10.90 -4.49 -6.54
C VAL A 145 -11.94 -3.86 -7.47
N VAL A 146 -11.57 -3.61 -8.74
CA VAL A 146 -12.52 -3.07 -9.72
C VAL A 146 -13.63 -4.09 -10.00
N SER A 147 -13.28 -5.36 -10.16
CA SER A 147 -14.27 -6.44 -10.35
C SER A 147 -15.18 -6.59 -9.14
N PHE A 148 -14.67 -6.40 -7.92
CA PHE A 148 -15.48 -6.41 -6.70
C PHE A 148 -16.55 -5.32 -6.73
N PHE A 149 -16.20 -4.08 -7.11
CA PHE A 149 -17.19 -3.02 -7.26
C PHE A 149 -18.24 -3.36 -8.32
N LEU A 150 -17.83 -3.84 -9.49
CA LEU A 150 -18.77 -4.23 -10.55
C LEU A 150 -19.69 -5.38 -10.11
N LEU A 151 -19.15 -6.38 -9.41
CA LEU A 151 -19.94 -7.48 -8.85
C LEU A 151 -20.91 -6.98 -7.77
N ALA A 152 -20.55 -5.98 -6.96
CA ALA A 152 -21.43 -5.37 -5.98
C ALA A 152 -22.61 -4.64 -6.65
N VAL A 153 -22.36 -3.94 -7.77
CA VAL A 153 -23.43 -3.32 -8.57
C VAL A 153 -24.37 -4.38 -9.15
N ILE A 154 -23.82 -5.44 -9.75
CA ILE A 154 -24.63 -6.53 -10.33
C ILE A 154 -25.43 -7.25 -9.22
N SER A 155 -24.81 -7.50 -8.07
CA SER A 155 -25.47 -8.08 -6.91
C SER A 155 -26.61 -7.20 -6.41
N GLY A 156 -26.37 -5.90 -6.19
CA GLY A 156 -27.39 -4.96 -5.75
C GLY A 156 -28.57 -4.86 -6.70
N ALA A 157 -28.30 -4.84 -8.02
CA ALA A 157 -29.34 -4.86 -9.04
C ALA A 157 -30.13 -6.18 -9.06
N GLY A 158 -29.45 -7.33 -8.95
CA GLY A 158 -30.08 -8.64 -8.85
C GLY A 158 -30.99 -8.75 -7.62
N LEU A 159 -30.51 -8.26 -6.47
CA LEU A 159 -31.29 -8.20 -5.23
C LEU A 159 -32.52 -7.28 -5.38
N ALA A 160 -32.37 -6.12 -6.01
CA ALA A 160 -33.47 -5.17 -6.22
C ALA A 160 -34.54 -5.72 -7.16
N LEU A 161 -34.13 -6.38 -8.25
CA LEU A 161 -35.04 -7.04 -9.18
C LEU A 161 -35.76 -8.22 -8.52
N TRP A 162 -35.06 -8.99 -7.69
CA TRP A 162 -35.71 -10.08 -6.97
C TRP A 162 -36.70 -9.55 -5.92
N SER A 163 -36.31 -8.54 -5.13
CA SER A 163 -37.16 -7.97 -4.08
C SER A 163 -38.39 -7.22 -4.61
N SER A 164 -38.37 -6.76 -5.87
CA SER A 164 -39.55 -6.19 -6.53
C SER A 164 -40.56 -7.23 -7.03
N GLY A 165 -40.30 -8.52 -6.84
CA GLY A 165 -41.15 -9.62 -7.32
C GLY A 165 -40.62 -10.29 -8.59
N GLY A 166 -39.33 -10.10 -8.90
CA GLY A 166 -38.68 -10.71 -10.05
C GLY A 166 -38.50 -12.22 -9.94
N SER A 167 -37.97 -12.82 -11.02
CA SER A 167 -37.84 -14.28 -11.17
C SER A 167 -36.73 -14.88 -10.30
N THR A 168 -36.75 -16.21 -10.16
CA THR A 168 -35.66 -16.99 -9.54
C THR A 168 -34.31 -16.80 -10.22
N ALA A 169 -34.29 -16.36 -11.49
CA ALA A 169 -33.07 -16.00 -12.19
C ALA A 169 -32.39 -14.77 -11.56
N ALA A 170 -33.14 -13.77 -11.10
CA ALA A 170 -32.57 -12.60 -10.42
C ALA A 170 -31.93 -12.99 -9.07
N LEU A 171 -32.56 -13.90 -8.33
CA LEU A 171 -32.00 -14.50 -7.13
C LEU A 171 -30.72 -15.30 -7.41
N GLY A 172 -30.69 -16.05 -8.52
CA GLY A 172 -29.51 -16.77 -8.97
C GLY A 172 -28.34 -15.85 -9.31
N VAL A 173 -28.60 -14.73 -10.01
CA VAL A 173 -27.60 -13.70 -10.29
C VAL A 173 -27.05 -13.12 -8.99
N TYR A 174 -27.93 -12.69 -8.07
CA TYR A 174 -27.55 -12.19 -6.75
C TYR A 174 -26.63 -13.18 -6.01
N GLY A 175 -27.07 -14.42 -5.82
CA GLY A 175 -26.30 -15.45 -5.11
C GLY A 175 -24.95 -15.76 -5.76
N ALA A 176 -24.90 -15.87 -7.09
CA ALA A 176 -23.64 -16.10 -7.80
C ALA A 176 -22.66 -14.93 -7.64
N THR A 177 -23.15 -13.68 -7.73
CA THR A 177 -22.30 -12.51 -7.55
C THR A 177 -21.83 -12.34 -6.10
N GLU A 178 -22.67 -12.62 -5.10
CA GLU A 178 -22.28 -12.62 -3.70
C GLU A 178 -21.20 -13.66 -3.38
N ALA A 179 -21.31 -14.86 -3.96
CA ALA A 179 -20.28 -15.89 -3.81
C ALA A 179 -18.93 -15.41 -4.39
N LEU A 180 -18.95 -14.76 -5.56
CA LEU A 180 -17.75 -14.18 -6.16
C LEU A 180 -17.19 -13.02 -5.33
N LEU A 181 -18.06 -12.17 -4.75
CA LEU A 181 -17.67 -11.09 -3.84
C LEU A 181 -17.00 -11.63 -2.57
N ALA A 182 -17.51 -12.72 -2.00
CA ALA A 182 -16.89 -13.38 -0.85
C ALA A 182 -15.47 -13.86 -1.16
N LEU A 183 -15.28 -14.53 -2.29
CA LEU A 183 -13.97 -14.99 -2.74
C LEU A 183 -13.02 -13.83 -3.06
N ALA A 184 -13.53 -12.79 -3.74
CA ALA A 184 -12.77 -11.59 -4.04
C ALA A 184 -12.33 -10.86 -2.76
N THR A 185 -13.18 -10.81 -1.72
CA THR A 185 -12.86 -10.19 -0.43
C THR A 185 -11.64 -10.83 0.22
N VAL A 186 -11.64 -12.17 0.28
CA VAL A 186 -10.51 -12.92 0.82
C VAL A 186 -9.26 -12.69 -0.02
N TYR A 187 -9.37 -12.76 -1.35
CA TYR A 187 -8.24 -12.52 -2.25
C TYR A 187 -7.64 -11.11 -2.11
N ILE A 188 -8.48 -10.08 -2.04
CA ILE A 188 -8.06 -8.67 -1.92
C ILE A 188 -7.32 -8.43 -0.60
N CYS A 189 -7.67 -9.13 0.49
CA CYS A 189 -6.96 -9.03 1.76
C CYS A 189 -5.68 -9.88 1.76
N TRP A 190 -5.74 -11.10 1.23
CA TRP A 190 -4.63 -12.05 1.22
C TRP A 190 -3.46 -11.63 0.32
N ALA A 191 -3.73 -11.19 -0.92
CA ALA A 191 -2.68 -10.90 -1.88
C ALA A 191 -1.66 -9.83 -1.44
N PRO A 192 -2.07 -8.66 -0.88
CA PRO A 192 -1.12 -7.69 -0.35
C PRO A 192 -0.38 -8.20 0.90
N GLU A 193 -1.02 -9.03 1.73
CA GLU A 193 -0.38 -9.64 2.90
C GLU A 193 0.82 -10.51 2.50
N GLU A 194 0.63 -11.40 1.54
CA GLU A 194 1.69 -12.27 1.02
C GLU A 194 2.74 -11.50 0.19
N ALA A 195 2.29 -10.55 -0.64
CA ALA A 195 3.17 -9.83 -1.54
C ALA A 195 4.10 -8.84 -0.82
N VAL A 196 3.63 -8.24 0.27
CA VAL A 196 4.28 -7.10 0.91
C VAL A 196 4.78 -7.47 2.31
N TRP A 197 3.92 -8.01 3.17
CA TRP A 197 4.22 -8.16 4.59
C TRP A 197 4.93 -9.47 4.92
N ALA A 198 4.51 -10.59 4.33
CA ALA A 198 5.18 -11.88 4.52
C ALA A 198 6.65 -11.87 4.05
N ARG A 199 6.98 -11.04 3.06
CA ARG A 199 8.38 -10.87 2.61
C ARG A 199 9.23 -10.07 3.60
N ARG A 200 8.62 -9.14 4.33
CA ARG A 200 9.30 -8.34 5.36
C ARG A 200 9.66 -9.18 6.58
N GLU A 201 8.74 -10.05 7.02
CA GLU A 201 8.96 -10.96 8.15
C GLU A 201 10.05 -12.01 7.85
N ARG A 202 10.18 -12.43 6.58
CA ARG A 202 11.22 -13.37 6.14
C ARG A 202 12.57 -12.71 5.83
N ALA A 203 12.64 -11.38 5.81
CA ALA A 203 13.91 -10.69 5.66
C ALA A 203 14.69 -10.82 6.98
N PRO A 204 15.98 -11.22 6.96
CA PRO A 204 16.76 -11.35 8.19
C PRO A 204 16.75 -10.03 8.96
N ALA A 205 16.59 -10.14 10.29
CA ALA A 205 16.50 -8.99 11.18
C ALA A 205 17.64 -8.00 10.87
N PRO A 206 17.34 -6.69 10.71
CA PRO A 206 18.37 -5.70 10.52
C PRO A 206 19.11 -5.53 11.85
N GLY A 207 20.21 -6.27 11.99
CA GLY A 207 21.28 -5.87 12.86
C GLY A 207 21.86 -4.56 12.32
N VAL A 208 21.66 -3.49 13.08
CA VAL A 208 22.32 -2.17 12.95
C VAL A 208 21.82 -1.28 11.80
N ALA A 209 21.47 -0.03 12.16
CA ALA A 209 21.21 1.13 11.30
C ALA A 209 19.79 1.32 10.72
N VAL A 210 18.82 1.57 11.61
CA VAL A 210 17.53 2.21 11.23
C VAL A 210 17.65 3.71 11.50
N ALA A 211 18.13 4.48 10.52
CA ALA A 211 18.02 5.94 10.51
C ALA A 211 17.96 6.56 9.11
N ASP A 212 18.43 5.88 8.05
CA ASP A 212 18.58 6.50 6.72
C ASP A 212 17.49 6.12 5.69
N THR A 213 16.46 5.36 6.06
CA THR A 213 15.53 4.76 5.09
C THR A 213 14.43 5.69 4.54
N VAL A 214 14.34 6.94 4.96
CA VAL A 214 13.37 7.90 4.37
C VAL A 214 13.92 8.60 3.12
N GLN A 215 15.24 8.60 2.89
CA GLN A 215 15.87 9.33 1.78
C GLN A 215 16.30 8.47 0.58
N ALA A 216 16.20 7.14 0.69
CA ALA A 216 16.75 6.19 -0.28
C ALA A 216 15.79 5.78 -1.43
N GLY A 217 14.50 6.12 -1.36
CA GLY A 217 13.49 5.72 -2.35
C GLY A 217 13.64 6.33 -3.75
N LEU A 218 14.51 7.32 -3.93
CA LEU A 218 14.72 8.02 -5.20
C LEU A 218 15.96 7.57 -5.99
N LEU A 219 16.79 6.65 -5.48
CA LEU A 219 18.13 6.37 -6.06
C LEU A 219 18.39 4.92 -6.54
N LYS A 220 17.39 4.03 -6.55
CA LYS A 220 17.57 2.60 -6.90
C LYS A 220 17.26 2.22 -8.36
N ILE A 221 17.51 3.13 -9.32
CA ILE A 221 17.56 2.79 -10.77
C ILE A 221 18.98 2.39 -11.21
N VAL A 222 20.01 2.56 -10.38
CA VAL A 222 21.39 2.24 -10.77
C VAL A 222 21.91 1.09 -9.90
N GLY A 223 22.40 0.04 -10.55
CA GLY A 223 23.02 -1.14 -9.93
C GLY A 223 24.22 -0.81 -9.03
N PRO A 224 24.97 -1.82 -8.53
CA PRO A 224 25.99 -1.64 -7.50
C PRO A 224 26.94 -0.49 -7.88
N ARG A 225 26.84 0.59 -7.11
CA ARG A 225 27.39 1.91 -7.43
C ARG A 225 28.90 1.88 -7.22
N ARG A 226 29.67 1.69 -8.30
CA ARG A 226 31.09 2.07 -8.33
C ARG A 226 31.17 3.56 -8.00
N GLU A 227 31.88 3.92 -6.94
CA GLU A 227 32.22 5.32 -6.68
C GLU A 227 32.93 5.86 -7.93
N PRO A 228 32.43 6.94 -8.56
CA PRO A 228 33.17 7.56 -9.65
C PRO A 228 34.52 8.04 -9.11
N PRO A 229 35.60 7.94 -9.91
CA PRO A 229 36.91 8.43 -9.52
C PRO A 229 36.80 9.91 -9.12
N ALA A 230 37.51 10.29 -8.06
CA ALA A 230 37.52 11.67 -7.57
C ALA A 230 37.90 12.63 -8.72
N PRO A 231 37.22 13.78 -8.87
CA PRO A 231 37.51 14.72 -9.94
C PRO A 231 38.93 15.29 -9.81
N GLU A 232 39.66 15.37 -10.92
CA GLU A 232 41.02 15.93 -10.95
C GLU A 232 41.04 17.46 -11.13
N LYS A 233 39.97 18.04 -11.69
CA LYS A 233 39.86 19.46 -12.02
C LYS A 233 38.64 20.10 -11.35
N CYS A 234 38.79 21.36 -10.95
CA CYS A 234 37.71 22.16 -10.40
C CYS A 234 36.65 22.46 -11.48
N PRO A 235 35.35 22.25 -11.20
CA PRO A 235 34.28 22.52 -12.16
C PRO A 235 34.04 24.01 -12.42
N SER A 236 34.52 24.90 -11.54
CA SER A 236 34.34 26.36 -11.68
C SER A 236 35.51 27.03 -12.42
N CYS A 237 36.75 26.71 -12.06
CA CYS A 237 37.93 27.41 -12.61
C CYS A 237 38.89 26.52 -13.43
N GLY A 238 38.62 25.20 -13.53
CA GLY A 238 39.46 24.28 -14.30
C GLY A 238 40.82 23.91 -13.68
N ALA A 239 41.21 24.53 -12.55
CA ALA A 239 42.45 24.24 -11.85
C ALA A 239 42.51 22.80 -11.31
N ARG A 240 43.72 22.23 -11.17
CA ARG A 240 43.90 20.91 -10.55
C ARG A 240 43.49 20.95 -9.08
N LEU A 241 42.76 19.92 -8.64
CA LEU A 241 42.30 19.79 -7.27
C LEU A 241 43.40 19.18 -6.39
N GLY A 242 43.66 19.83 -5.25
CA GLY A 242 44.45 19.26 -4.17
C GLY A 242 43.61 18.40 -3.25
N ARG A 243 44.21 17.87 -2.19
CA ARG A 243 43.49 17.21 -1.09
C ARG A 243 43.56 18.07 0.16
N GLY A 244 42.41 18.48 0.68
CA GLY A 244 42.29 19.15 1.95
C GLY A 244 41.85 18.16 3.03
N ARG A 245 42.51 18.18 4.18
CA ARG A 245 42.16 17.35 5.33
C ARG A 245 41.18 18.11 6.22
N LEU A 246 40.04 17.51 6.52
CA LEU A 246 39.03 18.09 7.40
C LEU A 246 38.68 17.13 8.53
N ARG A 247 38.30 17.67 9.68
CA ARG A 247 37.77 16.89 10.80
C ARG A 247 36.25 16.84 10.74
N CYS A 248 35.68 15.65 10.80
CA CYS A 248 34.24 15.49 10.80
C CYS A 248 33.62 16.05 12.09
N PRO A 249 32.65 16.97 12.02
CA PRO A 249 31.99 17.52 13.21
C PRO A 249 31.16 16.47 13.98
N SER A 250 30.74 15.39 13.31
CA SER A 250 29.90 14.35 13.91
C SER A 250 30.67 13.23 14.62
N CYS A 251 31.80 12.79 14.06
CA CYS A 251 32.56 11.65 14.61
C CYS A 251 34.02 11.96 14.94
N GLY A 252 34.48 13.19 14.68
CA GLY A 252 35.84 13.63 14.99
C GLY A 252 36.95 13.00 14.15
N GLN A 253 36.65 12.08 13.22
CA GLN A 253 37.65 11.50 12.32
C GLN A 253 38.06 12.48 11.22
N HIS A 254 39.31 12.38 10.79
CA HIS A 254 39.86 13.17 9.69
C HIS A 254 39.59 12.49 8.36
N SER A 255 39.13 13.25 7.37
CA SER A 255 38.93 12.79 5.99
C SER A 255 39.54 13.75 4.99
N GLU A 256 40.06 13.20 3.89
CA GLU A 256 40.59 13.97 2.77
C GLU A 256 39.49 14.23 1.75
N HIS A 257 39.34 15.49 1.34
CA HIS A 257 38.37 15.90 0.34
C HIS A 257 39.05 16.72 -0.78
N PRO A 258 38.53 16.68 -2.02
CA PRO A 258 39.08 17.49 -3.10
C PRO A 258 38.93 18.98 -2.79
N TRP A 259 40.03 19.71 -2.85
CA TRP A 259 40.12 21.13 -2.51
C TRP A 259 40.60 21.94 -3.71
N CYS A 260 39.90 23.03 -4.00
CA CYS A 260 40.32 24.00 -4.98
C CYS A 260 40.98 25.20 -4.28
N ALA A 261 42.26 25.45 -4.58
CA ALA A 261 43.00 26.58 -4.01
C ALA A 261 42.53 27.94 -4.55
N VAL A 262 42.01 27.99 -5.79
CA VAL A 262 41.57 29.23 -6.44
C VAL A 262 40.23 29.73 -5.88
N SER A 263 39.30 28.81 -5.65
CA SER A 263 37.96 29.12 -5.14
C SER A 263 37.82 28.91 -3.63
N GLU A 264 38.93 28.60 -2.95
CA GLU A 264 39.01 28.28 -1.52
C GLU A 264 37.84 27.43 -1.01
N SER A 265 37.53 26.38 -1.76
CA SER A 265 36.34 25.56 -1.53
C SER A 265 36.55 24.10 -1.84
N PHE A 266 35.78 23.26 -1.15
CA PHE A 266 35.74 21.83 -1.37
C PHE A 266 34.81 21.51 -2.53
N VAL A 267 35.21 20.53 -3.34
CA VAL A 267 34.38 20.01 -4.43
C VAL A 267 33.63 18.80 -3.92
N VAL A 268 32.31 18.85 -4.05
CA VAL A 268 31.39 17.77 -3.67
C VAL A 268 30.58 17.33 -4.88
N ALA A 269 30.06 16.11 -4.87
CA ALA A 269 29.14 15.63 -5.89
C ALA A 269 27.72 16.13 -5.59
N CYS A 270 27.03 16.71 -6.58
CA CYS A 270 25.64 17.12 -6.41
C CYS A 270 24.74 15.90 -6.10
N PRO A 271 23.84 15.97 -5.09
CA PRO A 271 22.94 14.87 -4.78
C PRO A 271 21.91 14.60 -5.90
N SER A 272 21.55 15.61 -6.70
CA SER A 272 20.56 15.48 -7.78
C SER A 272 21.15 14.97 -9.10
N CYS A 273 22.16 15.64 -9.65
CA CYS A 273 22.73 15.30 -10.97
C CYS A 273 24.12 14.65 -10.93
N ARG A 274 24.73 14.52 -9.74
CA ARG A 274 26.08 13.96 -9.51
C ARG A 274 27.25 14.70 -10.16
N SER A 275 27.03 15.86 -10.79
CA SER A 275 28.13 16.67 -11.28
C SER A 275 28.97 17.19 -10.10
N PRO A 276 30.30 17.30 -10.25
CA PRO A 276 31.14 17.98 -9.27
C PRO A 276 30.70 19.44 -9.17
N THR A 277 30.59 19.96 -7.96
CA THR A 277 30.17 21.34 -7.69
C THR A 277 30.86 21.87 -6.43
N LEU A 278 30.92 23.20 -6.27
CA LEU A 278 31.51 23.83 -5.09
C LEU A 278 30.58 23.72 -3.88
N SER A 279 31.14 23.44 -2.71
CA SER A 279 30.37 23.28 -1.46
C SER A 279 29.84 24.59 -0.87
N VAL A 280 30.33 25.75 -1.34
CA VAL A 280 30.05 27.08 -0.74
C VAL A 280 28.83 27.75 -1.35
N GLU A 281 28.52 27.49 -2.62
CA GLU A 281 27.45 28.19 -3.35
C GLU A 281 26.04 27.71 -3.00
N GLY A 282 25.92 26.64 -2.18
CA GLY A 282 24.63 26.09 -1.75
C GLY A 282 23.75 25.52 -2.88
N LYS A 283 24.14 25.69 -4.15
CA LYS A 283 23.47 25.21 -5.35
C LYS A 283 24.48 24.52 -6.26
N CYS A 284 23.99 23.60 -7.08
CA CYS A 284 24.79 22.90 -8.07
C CYS A 284 25.00 23.75 -9.33
N ILE A 285 26.25 23.87 -9.78
CA ILE A 285 26.60 24.63 -11.00
C ILE A 285 25.94 24.02 -12.27
N ALA A 286 25.73 22.70 -12.32
CA ALA A 286 25.18 22.04 -13.50
C ALA A 286 23.64 22.00 -13.56
N CYS A 287 22.96 21.85 -12.43
CA CYS A 287 21.49 21.66 -12.41
C CYS A 287 20.72 22.63 -11.49
N GLY A 288 21.40 23.52 -10.78
CA GLY A 288 20.78 24.50 -9.88
C GLY A 288 20.20 23.94 -8.58
N ALA A 289 20.20 22.61 -8.38
CA ALA A 289 19.65 21.97 -7.18
C ALA A 289 20.46 22.32 -5.92
N PRO A 290 19.83 22.42 -4.73
CA PRO A 290 20.54 22.73 -3.50
C PRO A 290 21.54 21.63 -3.10
N VAL A 291 22.68 22.04 -2.56
CA VAL A 291 23.77 21.15 -2.13
C VAL A 291 23.88 21.19 -0.61
N SER A 292 23.66 20.04 0.03
CA SER A 292 23.46 19.93 1.49
C SER A 292 24.74 19.88 2.33
N GLY A 293 25.93 19.76 1.72
CA GLY A 293 27.21 19.82 2.43
C GLY A 293 28.20 18.72 2.04
N ILE A 294 29.17 18.47 2.92
CA ILE A 294 30.22 17.46 2.74
C ILE A 294 29.83 16.19 3.51
N LEU A 295 29.87 15.04 2.83
CA LEU A 295 29.59 13.72 3.39
C LEU A 295 30.84 13.13 4.07
N CYS A 296 30.74 12.75 5.34
CA CYS A 296 31.82 12.05 6.03
C CYS A 296 31.95 10.60 5.52
N PRO A 297 33.14 10.15 5.10
CA PRO A 297 33.32 8.77 4.67
C PRO A 297 33.14 7.75 5.80
N SER A 298 33.44 8.14 7.06
CA SER A 298 33.43 7.25 8.22
C SER A 298 32.04 7.11 8.85
N CYS A 299 31.38 8.22 9.18
CA CYS A 299 30.06 8.19 9.86
C CYS A 299 28.87 8.42 8.93
N LYS A 300 29.11 8.65 7.63
CA LYS A 300 28.09 8.89 6.58
C LYS A 300 27.12 10.04 6.85
N LYS A 301 27.38 10.90 7.86
CA LYS A 301 26.62 12.14 8.07
C LYS A 301 27.10 13.24 7.12
N THR A 302 26.15 13.99 6.59
CA THR A 302 26.40 15.18 5.75
C THR A 302 26.30 16.41 6.64
N SER A 303 27.36 17.23 6.66
CA SER A 303 27.36 18.51 7.37
C SER A 303 27.73 19.65 6.42
N PRO A 304 27.14 20.85 6.59
CA PRO A 304 27.52 22.06 5.87
C PRO A 304 29.03 22.30 5.92
N ALA A 305 29.62 22.76 4.80
CA ALA A 305 31.07 22.97 4.72
C ALA A 305 31.63 23.92 5.79
N ARG A 306 30.82 24.87 6.29
CA ARG A 306 31.17 25.75 7.41
C ARG A 306 31.45 25.00 8.72
N GLU A 307 30.71 23.94 9.01
CA GLU A 307 30.86 23.16 10.24
C GLU A 307 32.14 22.32 10.20
N TRP A 308 32.52 21.85 9.01
CA TRP A 308 33.79 21.16 8.81
C TRP A 308 35.00 22.08 8.99
N ARG A 309 34.90 23.37 8.63
CA ARG A 309 35.97 24.36 8.85
C ARG A 309 36.12 24.74 10.32
N GLN A 310 35.05 24.68 11.11
CA GLN A 310 35.08 25.01 12.55
C GLN A 310 35.56 23.84 13.41
N ALA A 311 35.48 22.61 12.89
CA ALA A 311 35.88 21.40 13.62
C ALA A 311 37.37 21.05 13.49
N GLY A 312 38.06 21.58 12.47
CA GLY A 312 39.49 21.39 12.22
C GLY A 312 40.30 22.59 12.68
#